data_AF-A0A167Q0H7-F1
#
_entry.id   AF-A0A167Q0H7-F1
#
_cell.length_a   1.000
_cell.length_b   1.000
_cell.length_c   1.000
_cell.angle_alpha   90.00
_cell.angle_beta   90.00
_cell.angle_gamma   90.00
#
_symmetry.space_group_name_H-M   'P 1'
#
loop_
_entity.id
_entity.type
_entity.pdbx_description
1 polymer ?
#
loop_
_entity_poly.entity_id
_entity_poly.type
_entity_poly.pdbx_seq_one_letter_code
_entity_poly.pdbx_strand_id
1 'polypeptide(L)'
;MSSTMKALPQEIWREVFLAAYHSLLPLSLQNNQTDPYNLASRLVRIGAREKMTMTLAAVCMTWRDIVRDTSALWTDLTCPLTTNGKYADNLSALQHLKLGLALSRHRALTVRIFMYGLWNNSSSFDIALDSLLPHMSRACHIKIIYVKTRHDGTILEGATRLVIPQLLKEYIEPVLAEARSLHGRKTVRYTRHQQLLVENEYIHTGM
;
A
#
# COMPACT_ATOMS: atom_id res chain seq x y z
N MET A 1 18.43 -43.44 11.61
CA MET A 1 18.94 -42.29 12.40
C MET A 1 18.35 -41.02 11.79
N SER A 2 17.39 -40.38 12.46
CA SER A 2 16.81 -39.12 12.00
C SER A 2 17.78 -37.99 12.34
N SER A 3 18.45 -37.44 11.33
CA SER A 3 19.27 -36.24 11.49
C SER A 3 18.33 -35.03 11.58
N THR A 4 17.93 -34.66 12.78
CA THR A 4 17.26 -33.38 13.03
C THR A 4 18.25 -32.26 12.78
N MET A 5 18.19 -31.64 11.60
CA MET A 5 18.89 -30.39 11.34
C MET A 5 18.48 -29.38 12.41
N LYS A 6 19.46 -28.84 13.13
CA LYS A 6 19.22 -27.75 14.09
C LYS A 6 18.58 -26.59 13.32
N ALA A 7 17.45 -26.10 13.83
CA ALA A 7 16.82 -24.91 13.26
C ALA A 7 17.80 -23.73 13.33
N LEU A 8 17.87 -22.95 12.25
CA LEU A 8 18.67 -21.73 12.23
C LEU A 8 18.06 -20.70 13.20
N PRO A 9 18.90 -19.91 13.91
CA PRO A 9 18.44 -18.80 14.73
C PRO A 9 17.56 -17.81 13.97
N GLN A 10 16.59 -17.19 14.66
CA GLN A 10 15.65 -16.22 14.05
C GLN A 10 16.37 -15.01 13.47
N GLU A 11 17.50 -14.60 14.06
CA GLU A 11 18.34 -13.50 13.61
C GLU A 11 18.87 -13.74 12.20
N ILE A 12 19.28 -14.98 11.88
CA ILE A 12 19.79 -15.32 10.55
C ILE A 12 18.66 -15.21 9.53
N TRP A 13 17.47 -15.73 9.84
CA TRP A 13 16.31 -15.60 8.96
C TRP A 13 15.89 -14.14 8.75
N ARG A 14 15.96 -13.32 9.79
CA ARG A 14 15.69 -11.88 9.70
C ARG A 14 16.62 -11.20 8.69
N GLU A 15 17.92 -11.46 8.76
CA GLU A 15 18.89 -10.91 7.81
C GLU A 15 18.67 -11.45 6.39
N VAL A 16 18.33 -12.73 6.24
CA VAL A 16 17.98 -13.31 4.92
C VAL A 16 16.75 -12.61 4.33
N PHE A 17 15.71 -12.37 5.12
CA PHE A 17 14.50 -11.70 4.66
C PHE A 17 14.78 -10.24 4.28
N LEU A 18 15.60 -9.53 5.06
CA LEU A 18 16.01 -8.17 4.72
C LEU A 18 16.87 -8.12 3.45
N ALA A 19 17.82 -9.04 3.29
CA ALA A 19 18.64 -9.14 2.09
C ALA A 19 17.79 -9.38 0.84
N ALA A 20 16.84 -10.33 0.92
CA ALA A 20 15.90 -10.58 -0.16
C ALA A 20 14.95 -9.39 -0.42
N TYR A 21 14.55 -8.65 0.63
CA TYR A 21 13.70 -7.47 0.49
C TYR A 21 14.44 -6.31 -0.20
N HIS A 22 15.71 -6.13 0.12
CA HIS A 22 16.56 -5.10 -0.48
C HIS A 22 17.05 -5.44 -1.89
N SER A 23 17.13 -6.73 -2.25
CA SER A 23 17.44 -7.14 -3.62
C SER A 23 16.31 -6.80 -4.60
N LEU A 24 15.08 -6.63 -4.10
CA LEU A 24 13.97 -6.09 -4.89
C LEU A 24 14.19 -4.60 -5.15
N LEU A 25 14.34 -4.24 -6.42
CA LEU A 25 14.54 -2.87 -6.87
C LEU A 25 13.44 -1.94 -6.33
N PRO A 26 13.79 -0.77 -5.78
CA PRO A 26 12.80 0.26 -5.49
C PRO A 26 12.12 0.67 -6.79
N LEU A 27 10.80 0.81 -6.78
CA LEU A 27 10.07 1.38 -7.92
C LEU A 27 10.45 2.84 -8.11
N SER A 28 11.45 3.12 -8.94
CA SER A 28 11.64 4.45 -9.48
C SER A 28 10.53 4.69 -10.49
N LEU A 29 9.66 5.68 -10.26
CA LEU A 29 8.87 6.27 -11.35
C LEU A 29 9.21 7.71 -11.70
N GLN A 30 10.51 7.98 -11.81
CA GLN A 30 11.04 9.31 -12.15
C GLN A 30 10.92 9.69 -13.63
N ASN A 31 10.92 8.75 -14.57
CA ASN A 31 10.79 9.06 -16.00
C ASN A 31 9.57 8.33 -16.56
N ASN A 32 8.51 9.03 -17.00
CA ASN A 32 7.33 8.41 -17.62
C ASN A 32 6.29 9.42 -18.15
N GLN A 33 6.31 9.74 -19.44
CA GLN A 33 5.10 10.31 -20.08
C GLN A 33 4.64 9.56 -21.34
N THR A 34 5.37 8.58 -21.88
CA THR A 34 5.11 8.20 -23.29
C THR A 34 4.95 6.72 -23.64
N ASP A 35 5.17 5.76 -22.74
CA ASP A 35 5.06 4.33 -23.14
C ASP A 35 4.13 3.49 -22.22
N PRO A 36 2.93 3.10 -22.72
CA PRO A 36 1.98 2.26 -21.99
C PRO A 36 2.45 0.82 -21.77
N TYR A 37 3.32 0.25 -22.63
CA TYR A 37 3.89 -1.09 -22.42
C TYR A 37 4.87 -1.10 -21.24
N ASN A 38 5.68 -0.03 -21.13
CA ASN A 38 6.53 0.18 -19.97
C ASN A 38 5.72 0.45 -18.69
N LEU A 39 4.54 1.07 -18.78
CA LEU A 39 3.67 1.22 -17.62
C LEU A 39 3.21 -0.15 -17.11
N ALA A 40 2.63 -1.01 -17.95
CA ALA A 40 2.14 -2.32 -17.56
C ALA A 40 3.21 -3.21 -16.90
N SER A 41 4.41 -3.30 -17.49
CA SER A 41 5.53 -4.07 -16.91
C SER A 41 5.99 -3.52 -15.55
N ARG A 42 5.87 -2.21 -15.34
CA ARG A 42 6.16 -1.57 -14.05
C ARG A 42 5.03 -1.75 -13.07
N LEU A 43 3.78 -1.82 -13.54
CA LEU A 43 2.65 -2.14 -12.69
C LEU A 43 2.79 -3.55 -12.10
N VAL A 44 3.33 -4.52 -12.85
CA VAL A 44 3.65 -5.87 -12.33
C VAL A 44 4.67 -5.84 -11.19
N ARG A 45 5.58 -4.85 -11.19
CA ARG A 45 6.58 -4.67 -10.13
C ARG A 45 6.03 -3.92 -8.92
N ILE A 46 4.84 -3.32 -9.03
CA ILE A 46 4.15 -2.68 -7.91
C ILE A 46 3.86 -3.73 -6.85
N GLY A 47 4.19 -3.41 -5.59
CA GLY A 47 3.97 -4.33 -4.49
C GLY A 47 4.85 -5.58 -4.52
N ALA A 48 5.92 -5.65 -5.33
CA ALA A 48 6.81 -6.82 -5.33
C ALA A 48 7.40 -7.10 -3.93
N ARG A 49 7.79 -6.03 -3.22
CA ARG A 49 8.26 -6.10 -1.83
C ARG A 49 7.17 -6.59 -0.88
N GLU A 50 5.97 -6.05 -1.02
CA GLU A 50 4.81 -6.45 -0.22
C GLU A 50 4.43 -7.92 -0.46
N LYS A 51 4.35 -8.34 -1.73
CA LYS A 51 4.10 -9.73 -2.13
C LYS A 51 5.15 -10.67 -1.56
N MET A 52 6.42 -10.27 -1.56
CA MET A 52 7.49 -11.04 -0.92
C MET A 52 7.24 -11.16 0.59
N THR A 53 7.00 -10.05 1.29
CA THR A 53 6.69 -10.03 2.72
C THR A 53 5.51 -10.95 3.06
N MET A 54 4.43 -10.89 2.27
CA MET A 54 3.25 -11.74 2.42
C MET A 54 3.56 -13.21 2.15
N THR A 55 4.37 -13.50 1.14
CA THR A 55 4.80 -14.86 0.80
C THR A 55 5.63 -15.45 1.94
N LEU A 56 6.57 -14.69 2.50
CA LEU A 56 7.36 -15.11 3.66
C LEU A 56 6.46 -15.40 4.88
N ALA A 57 5.49 -14.53 5.16
CA ALA A 57 4.57 -14.69 6.28
C ALA A 57 3.60 -15.90 6.14
N ALA A 58 3.43 -16.41 4.92
CA ALA A 58 2.57 -17.56 4.63
C ALA A 58 3.29 -18.92 4.74
N VAL A 59 4.63 -18.95 4.83
CA VAL A 59 5.40 -20.22 4.82
C VAL A 59 5.15 -21.06 6.07
N CYS A 60 5.35 -20.49 7.26
CA CYS A 60 5.10 -21.15 8.54
C CYS A 60 4.94 -20.10 9.66
N MET A 61 4.49 -20.53 10.84
CA MET A 61 4.27 -19.62 11.98
C MET A 61 5.55 -18.87 12.38
N THR A 62 6.70 -19.57 12.46
CA THR A 62 7.98 -18.94 12.80
C THR A 62 8.36 -17.83 11.83
N TRP A 63 8.15 -18.04 10.52
CA TRP A 63 8.46 -17.02 9.51
C TRP A 63 7.51 -15.84 9.59
N ARG A 64 6.22 -16.10 9.85
CA ARG A 64 5.22 -15.06 10.10
C ARG A 64 5.63 -14.17 11.27
N ASP A 65 6.07 -14.74 12.37
CA ASP A 65 6.48 -14.00 13.57
C ASP A 65 7.72 -13.14 13.27
N ILE A 66 8.74 -13.72 12.61
CA ILE A 66 9.93 -12.97 12.18
C ILE A 66 9.54 -11.80 11.27
N VAL A 67 8.66 -12.01 10.30
CA VAL A 67 8.20 -10.97 9.38
C VAL A 67 7.44 -9.86 10.13
N ARG A 68 6.56 -10.21 11.07
CA ARG A 68 5.80 -9.24 11.87
C ARG A 68 6.69 -8.42 12.80
N ASP A 69 7.73 -9.03 13.36
CA ASP A 69 8.66 -8.35 14.25
C ASP A 69 9.70 -7.50 13.54
N THR A 70 9.91 -7.74 12.24
CA THR A 70 10.91 -7.05 11.43
C THR A 70 10.31 -5.81 10.75
N SER A 71 10.16 -4.73 11.54
CA SER A 71 9.56 -3.46 11.07
C SER A 71 10.13 -2.89 9.76
N ALA A 72 11.40 -3.17 9.44
CA ALA A 72 12.03 -2.68 8.22
C ALA A 72 11.40 -3.26 6.92
N LEU A 73 10.80 -4.45 6.98
CA LEU A 73 10.08 -5.07 5.86
C LEU A 73 8.77 -4.33 5.50
N TRP A 74 8.30 -3.46 6.38
CA TRP A 74 7.01 -2.75 6.27
C TRP A 74 7.17 -1.25 5.97
N THR A 75 8.36 -0.82 5.52
CA THR A 75 8.65 0.61 5.27
C THR A 75 8.25 1.09 3.88
N ASP A 76 8.08 0.17 2.94
CA ASP A 76 7.64 0.43 1.56
C ASP A 76 6.23 -0.16 1.39
N LEU A 77 5.22 0.71 1.50
CA LEU A 77 3.80 0.34 1.48
C LEU A 77 3.18 0.71 0.13
N THR A 78 2.39 -0.21 -0.40
CA THR A 78 1.63 -0.04 -1.64
C THR A 78 0.17 -0.28 -1.34
N CYS A 79 -0.72 0.56 -1.89
CA CYS A 79 -2.16 0.39 -1.76
C CYS A 79 -2.79 0.50 -3.15
N PRO A 80 -3.03 -0.63 -3.83
CA PRO A 80 -3.70 -0.63 -5.12
C PRO A 80 -5.22 -0.54 -4.91
N LEU A 81 -5.81 0.54 -5.39
CA LEU A 81 -7.23 0.81 -5.38
C LEU A 81 -7.74 0.74 -6.82
N THR A 82 -8.85 0.03 -7.03
CA THR A 82 -9.54 -0.05 -8.31
C THR A 82 -10.99 0.36 -8.17
N THR A 83 -11.53 1.05 -9.18
CA THR A 83 -12.95 1.41 -9.23
C THR A 83 -13.70 0.65 -10.33
N ASN A 84 -13.01 -0.22 -11.07
CA ASN A 84 -13.60 -1.00 -12.14
C ASN A 84 -14.13 -2.33 -11.62
N GLY A 85 -15.46 -2.43 -11.53
CA GLY A 85 -16.19 -3.70 -11.47
C GLY A 85 -16.61 -4.18 -10.07
N LYS A 86 -17.49 -5.19 -10.07
CA LYS A 86 -18.04 -5.86 -8.88
C LYS A 86 -16.98 -6.62 -8.04
N TYR A 87 -15.75 -6.71 -8.54
CA TYR A 87 -14.64 -7.47 -7.97
C TYR A 87 -13.45 -6.58 -7.54
N ALA A 88 -13.69 -5.27 -7.38
CA ALA A 88 -12.70 -4.36 -6.84
C ALA A 88 -12.42 -4.69 -5.36
N ASP A 89 -11.40 -5.52 -5.11
CA ASP A 89 -10.99 -5.86 -3.74
C ASP A 89 -10.12 -4.74 -3.11
N ASN A 90 -10.74 -3.58 -2.95
CA ASN A 90 -10.12 -2.47 -2.25
C ASN A 90 -10.03 -2.74 -0.74
N LEU A 91 -10.84 -3.66 -0.20
CA LEU A 91 -10.84 -3.99 1.22
C LEU A 91 -9.51 -4.63 1.62
N SER A 92 -9.06 -5.67 0.89
CA SER A 92 -7.76 -6.30 1.15
C SER A 92 -6.62 -5.30 1.02
N ALA A 93 -6.63 -4.45 -0.01
CA ALA A 93 -5.61 -3.41 -0.19
C ALA A 93 -5.55 -2.41 0.99
N LEU A 94 -6.71 -2.03 1.54
CA LEU A 94 -6.80 -1.15 2.70
C LEU A 94 -6.37 -1.86 3.99
N GLN A 95 -6.74 -3.12 4.17
CA GLN A 95 -6.29 -3.94 5.31
C GLN A 95 -4.77 -4.10 5.30
N HIS A 96 -4.17 -4.37 4.15
CA HIS A 96 -2.72 -4.45 4.00
C HIS A 96 -2.02 -3.13 4.31
N LEU A 97 -2.55 -2.00 3.82
CA LEU A 97 -2.03 -0.68 4.16
C LEU A 97 -2.04 -0.47 5.68
N LYS A 98 -3.16 -0.73 6.35
CA LYS A 98 -3.29 -0.58 7.81
C LYS A 98 -2.33 -1.49 8.57
N LEU A 99 -2.21 -2.75 8.16
CA LEU A 99 -1.28 -3.70 8.74
C LEU A 99 0.17 -3.21 8.61
N GLY A 100 0.56 -2.75 7.42
CA GLY A 100 1.90 -2.21 7.19
C GLY A 100 2.20 -0.94 7.98
N LEU A 101 1.23 -0.03 8.10
CA LEU A 101 1.34 1.18 8.92
C LEU A 101 1.57 0.86 10.41
N ALA A 102 0.91 -0.19 10.92
CA ALA A 102 1.09 -0.68 12.27
C ALA A 102 2.46 -1.37 12.46
N LEU A 103 2.82 -2.31 11.57
CA LEU A 103 4.03 -3.13 11.72
C LEU A 103 5.33 -2.37 11.44
N SER A 104 5.26 -1.26 10.71
CA SER A 104 6.40 -0.35 10.50
C SER A 104 6.79 0.47 11.74
N ARG A 105 5.98 0.48 12.80
CA ARG A 105 6.25 1.09 14.11
C ARG A 105 6.61 2.58 14.03
N HIS A 106 7.88 2.96 14.20
CA HIS A 106 8.34 4.36 14.13
C HIS A 106 9.27 4.62 12.94
N ARG A 107 9.37 3.67 12.00
CA ARG A 107 10.23 3.81 10.82
C ARG A 107 9.64 4.82 9.84
N ALA A 108 10.54 5.48 9.12
CA ALA A 108 10.23 6.27 7.93
C ALA A 108 9.49 5.42 6.89
N LEU A 109 8.47 6.00 6.28
CA LEU A 109 7.58 5.34 5.34
C LEU A 109 7.74 5.90 3.93
N THR A 110 7.67 4.99 2.97
CA THR A 110 7.38 5.30 1.58
C THR A 110 6.03 4.67 1.25
N VAL A 111 5.02 5.50 0.97
CA VAL A 111 3.65 5.05 0.69
C VAL A 111 3.29 5.37 -0.74
N ARG A 112 2.80 4.37 -1.47
CA ARG A 112 2.34 4.53 -2.85
C ARG A 112 0.89 4.09 -2.96
N ILE A 113 0.01 5.03 -3.28
CA ILE A 113 -1.40 4.77 -3.54
C ILE A 113 -1.56 4.71 -5.05
N PHE A 114 -1.94 3.54 -5.55
CA PHE A 114 -2.18 3.32 -6.98
C PHE A 114 -3.66 3.26 -7.20
N MET A 115 -4.11 3.95 -8.23
CA MET A 115 -5.50 4.14 -8.52
C MET A 115 -5.73 3.68 -9.98
N TYR A 116 -6.50 2.59 -10.22
CA TYR A 116 -7.06 2.16 -11.53
C TYR A 116 -8.60 2.34 -11.71
N GLY A 117 -9.09 2.96 -12.79
CA GLY A 117 -10.54 3.00 -13.11
C GLY A 117 -11.19 4.37 -13.38
N LEU A 118 -12.51 4.45 -13.16
CA LEU A 118 -13.35 5.65 -13.15
C LEU A 118 -13.49 6.23 -11.73
N TRP A 119 -12.99 7.43 -11.48
CA TRP A 119 -12.63 7.91 -10.13
C TRP A 119 -13.63 8.77 -9.42
N ASN A 120 -14.72 9.14 -10.09
CA ASN A 120 -15.58 10.23 -9.66
C ASN A 120 -16.32 9.99 -8.33
N ASN A 121 -16.20 8.82 -7.66
CA ASN A 121 -16.88 8.51 -6.40
C ASN A 121 -16.21 7.38 -5.53
N SER A 122 -14.89 7.18 -5.54
CA SER A 122 -14.29 6.09 -4.75
C SER A 122 -14.02 6.49 -3.29
N SER A 123 -14.84 5.99 -2.35
CA SER A 123 -14.59 6.15 -0.91
C SER A 123 -13.29 5.47 -0.46
N SER A 124 -12.80 4.46 -1.20
CA SER A 124 -11.57 3.74 -0.84
C SER A 124 -10.34 4.65 -0.82
N PHE A 125 -10.31 5.70 -1.64
CA PHE A 125 -9.22 6.67 -1.62
C PHE A 125 -9.23 7.50 -0.33
N ASP A 126 -10.39 8.02 0.05
CA ASP A 126 -10.54 8.75 1.31
C ASP A 126 -10.17 7.86 2.50
N ILE A 127 -10.61 6.60 2.53
CA ILE A 127 -10.24 5.64 3.59
C ILE A 127 -8.72 5.41 3.63
N ALA A 128 -8.06 5.30 2.48
CA ALA A 128 -6.60 5.14 2.43
C ALA A 128 -5.87 6.37 2.99
N LEU A 129 -6.32 7.57 2.61
CA LEU A 129 -5.78 8.83 3.13
C LEU A 129 -6.02 8.99 4.63
N ASP A 130 -7.23 8.70 5.10
CA ASP A 130 -7.59 8.79 6.53
C ASP A 130 -6.79 7.77 7.36
N SER A 131 -6.50 6.59 6.80
CA SER A 131 -5.62 5.60 7.43
C SER A 131 -4.16 6.08 7.49
N LEU A 132 -3.70 6.82 6.49
CA LEU A 132 -2.33 7.35 6.43
C LEU A 132 -2.14 8.61 7.28
N LEU A 133 -3.19 9.41 7.47
CA LEU A 133 -3.15 10.72 8.13
C LEU A 133 -2.44 10.71 9.50
N PRO A 134 -2.70 9.75 10.42
CA PRO A 134 -2.02 9.67 11.70
C PRO A 134 -0.51 9.37 11.60
N HIS A 135 -0.07 8.85 10.46
CA HIS A 135 1.31 8.43 10.20
C HIS A 135 2.08 9.39 9.29
N MET A 136 1.48 10.52 8.88
CA MET A 136 2.08 11.45 7.92
C MET A 136 3.43 12.01 8.36
N SER A 137 3.66 12.19 9.67
CA SER A 137 4.96 12.64 10.20
C SER A 137 6.11 11.66 9.88
N ARG A 138 5.79 10.39 9.62
CA ARG A 138 6.74 9.34 9.23
C ARG A 138 6.81 9.16 7.72
N ALA A 139 5.86 9.67 6.96
CA ALA A 139 5.79 9.48 5.52
C ALA A 139 6.77 10.40 4.79
N CYS A 140 7.97 9.89 4.50
CA CYS A 140 9.00 10.62 3.77
C CYS A 140 8.66 10.80 2.29
N HIS A 141 7.93 9.84 1.73
CA HIS A 141 7.54 9.85 0.33
C HIS A 141 6.12 9.34 0.20
N ILE A 142 5.20 10.20 -0.26
CA ILE A 142 3.87 9.78 -0.66
C ILE A 142 3.73 10.01 -2.14
N LYS A 143 3.31 8.97 -2.83
CA LYS A 143 3.11 9.01 -4.27
C LYS A 143 1.72 8.51 -4.59
N ILE A 144 0.91 9.38 -5.17
CA ILE A 144 -0.42 9.04 -5.65
C ILE A 144 -0.34 8.93 -7.17
N ILE A 145 -0.74 7.77 -7.69
CA ILE A 145 -0.59 7.43 -9.10
C ILE A 145 -1.97 7.06 -9.61
N TYR A 146 -2.54 7.94 -10.40
CA TYR A 146 -3.85 7.73 -11.02
C TYR A 146 -3.65 7.20 -12.44
N VAL A 147 -4.41 6.17 -12.79
CA VAL A 147 -4.49 5.62 -14.15
C VAL A 147 -5.97 5.59 -14.51
N LYS A 148 -6.37 6.45 -15.44
CA LYS A 148 -7.72 6.43 -15.99
C LYS A 148 -7.84 5.25 -16.94
N THR A 149 -8.85 4.43 -16.76
CA THR A 149 -9.11 3.30 -17.66
C THR A 149 -10.57 3.32 -18.14
N ARG A 150 -10.82 2.69 -19.28
CA ARG A 150 -12.16 2.34 -19.75
C ARG A 150 -12.74 1.23 -18.87
N HIS A 151 -14.04 0.95 -19.05
CA HIS A 151 -14.69 -0.20 -18.43
C HIS A 151 -14.05 -1.55 -18.80
N ASP A 152 -13.44 -1.64 -20.00
CA ASP A 152 -12.70 -2.83 -20.47
C ASP A 152 -11.27 -2.93 -19.92
N GLY A 153 -10.85 -1.99 -19.06
CA GLY A 153 -9.50 -1.94 -18.48
C GLY A 153 -8.45 -1.22 -19.35
N THR A 154 -8.78 -0.82 -20.57
CA THR A 154 -7.86 -0.08 -21.45
C THR A 154 -7.50 1.27 -20.85
N ILE A 155 -6.21 1.59 -20.78
CA ILE A 155 -5.71 2.86 -20.23
C ILE A 155 -6.09 4.01 -21.18
N LEU A 156 -6.83 5.00 -20.65
CA LEU A 156 -7.29 6.19 -21.36
C LEU A 156 -6.31 7.36 -21.22
N GLU A 157 -5.72 7.51 -20.05
CA GLU A 157 -4.88 8.65 -19.71
C GLU A 157 -3.70 8.15 -18.88
N GLY A 158 -2.51 8.64 -19.23
CA GLY A 158 -1.25 8.27 -18.61
C GLY A 158 -1.23 8.58 -17.11
N ALA A 159 -0.32 7.91 -16.41
CA ALA A 159 -0.21 8.01 -14.96
C ALA A 159 0.08 9.46 -14.49
N THR A 160 -0.94 10.19 -14.00
CA THR A 160 -0.65 11.47 -13.33
C THR A 160 -0.14 11.18 -11.94
N ARG A 161 0.97 11.85 -11.60
CA ARG A 161 1.74 11.63 -10.39
C ARG A 161 1.65 12.85 -9.50
N LEU A 162 1.00 12.72 -8.36
CA LEU A 162 1.19 13.66 -7.25
C LEU A 162 2.33 13.13 -6.39
N VAL A 163 3.42 13.90 -6.29
CA VAL A 163 4.48 13.66 -5.30
C VAL A 163 4.26 14.64 -4.19
N ILE A 164 4.02 14.09 -3.01
CA ILE A 164 4.00 14.88 -1.80
C ILE A 164 5.39 14.68 -1.19
N PRO A 165 6.32 15.65 -1.30
CA PRO A 165 7.58 15.60 -0.57
C PRO A 165 7.28 15.61 0.93
N GLN A 166 8.29 15.39 1.77
CA GLN A 166 8.13 15.46 3.22
C GLN A 166 7.59 16.85 3.61
N LEU A 167 6.27 16.96 3.77
CA LEU A 167 5.59 18.24 3.98
C LEU A 167 5.58 18.54 5.48
N LEU A 168 5.90 19.77 5.84
CA LEU A 168 5.53 20.29 7.15
C LEU A 168 4.02 20.12 7.32
N LYS A 169 3.58 19.86 8.56
CA LYS A 169 2.18 19.54 8.89
C LYS A 169 1.16 20.52 8.28
N GLU A 170 1.56 21.77 8.14
CA GLU A 170 0.81 22.88 7.55
C GLU A 170 0.52 22.73 6.03
N TYR A 171 1.33 21.98 5.28
CA TYR A 171 1.09 21.74 3.84
C TYR A 171 0.34 20.43 3.57
N ILE A 172 0.17 19.56 4.58
CA ILE A 172 -0.57 18.31 4.42
C ILE A 172 -2.02 18.59 4.03
N GLU A 173 -2.72 19.45 4.77
CA GLU A 173 -4.14 19.75 4.51
C GLU A 173 -4.37 20.39 3.12
N PRO A 174 -3.58 21.39 2.67
CA PRO A 174 -3.67 21.90 1.30
C PRO A 174 -3.46 20.84 0.22
N VAL A 175 -2.49 19.93 0.41
CA VAL A 175 -2.22 18.89 -0.60
C VAL A 175 -3.27 17.78 -0.57
N LEU A 176 -3.79 17.43 0.60
CA LEU A 176 -4.95 16.54 0.71
C LEU A 176 -6.19 17.21 0.12
N ALA A 177 -6.37 18.51 0.33
CA ALA A 177 -7.45 19.28 -0.28
C ALA A 177 -7.29 19.37 -1.80
N GLU A 178 -6.08 19.54 -2.31
CA GLU A 178 -5.76 19.51 -3.74
C GLU A 178 -6.06 18.14 -4.33
N ALA A 179 -5.55 17.07 -3.72
CA ALA A 179 -5.87 15.69 -4.10
C ALA A 179 -7.40 15.47 -4.12
N ARG A 180 -8.10 15.80 -3.03
CA ARG A 180 -9.58 15.73 -2.96
C ARG A 180 -10.26 16.61 -4.01
N SER A 181 -9.71 17.78 -4.35
CA SER A 181 -10.27 18.69 -5.35
C SER A 181 -10.12 18.17 -6.77
N LEU A 182 -8.99 17.52 -7.07
CA LEU A 182 -8.75 16.79 -8.32
C LEU A 182 -9.75 15.63 -8.49
N HIS A 183 -10.37 15.17 -7.40
CA HIS A 183 -11.35 14.08 -7.39
C HIS A 183 -12.83 14.52 -7.51
N GLY A 184 -13.11 15.81 -7.62
CA GLY A 184 -14.47 16.32 -7.84
C GLY A 184 -15.31 16.35 -6.56
N ARG A 185 -15.74 17.54 -6.15
CA ARG A 185 -16.56 17.77 -4.96
C ARG A 185 -17.87 16.98 -4.99
N LYS A 186 -17.99 15.94 -4.15
CA LYS A 186 -19.15 15.69 -3.29
C LYS A 186 -18.65 15.06 -2.00
N THR A 187 -18.55 15.87 -0.94
CA THR A 187 -18.36 15.40 0.44
C THR A 187 -19.48 14.42 0.77
N VAL A 188 -19.21 13.12 0.65
CA VAL A 188 -20.07 12.06 1.15
C VAL A 188 -19.92 12.09 2.66
N ARG A 189 -20.98 12.46 3.38
CA ARG A 189 -21.05 12.29 4.84
C ARG A 189 -20.88 10.80 5.13
N TYR A 190 -19.74 10.41 5.69
CA TYR A 190 -19.53 9.07 6.24
C TYR A 190 -20.61 8.77 7.27
N THR A 191 -21.50 7.81 6.97
CA THR A 191 -22.39 7.23 7.96
C THR A 191 -21.59 6.24 8.79
N ARG A 192 -21.68 6.38 10.12
CA ARG A 192 -21.06 5.59 11.20
C ARG A 192 -21.10 4.06 11.00
N HIS A 193 -21.96 3.58 10.10
CA HIS A 193 -22.13 2.17 9.77
C HIS A 193 -20.98 1.55 8.97
N GLN A 194 -20.30 2.29 8.10
CA GLN A 194 -19.17 1.76 7.31
C GLN A 194 -17.88 1.62 8.15
N GLN A 195 -17.73 2.43 9.19
CA GLN A 195 -16.62 2.35 10.13
C GLN A 195 -16.72 1.10 11.03
N LEU A 196 -17.95 0.75 11.44
CA LEU A 196 -18.23 -0.44 12.26
C LEU A 196 -18.03 -1.77 11.53
N LEU A 197 -18.22 -1.84 10.21
CA LEU A 197 -17.94 -3.05 9.43
C LEU A 197 -16.44 -3.37 9.38
N VAL A 198 -15.59 -2.34 9.37
CA VAL A 198 -14.13 -2.51 9.37
C VAL A 198 -13.59 -2.82 10.76
N GLU A 199 -14.25 -2.36 11.82
CA GLU A 199 -13.87 -2.65 13.22
C GLU A 199 -14.32 -4.05 13.68
N ASN A 200 -15.47 -4.57 13.19
CA ASN A 200 -15.99 -5.86 13.63
C ASN A 200 -15.28 -7.09 13.03
N GLU A 201 -14.63 -6.99 11.86
CA GLU A 201 -13.82 -8.10 11.32
C GLU A 201 -12.49 -8.31 12.08
N TYR A 202 -12.03 -7.30 12.81
CA TYR A 202 -10.82 -7.38 13.64
C TYR A 202 -11.00 -8.23 14.90
N ILE A 203 -12.24 -8.42 15.34
CA ILE A 203 -12.56 -9.19 16.56
C ILE A 203 -12.74 -10.69 16.24
N HIS A 204 -13.06 -11.06 14.99
CA HIS A 204 -13.38 -12.44 14.63
C HIS A 204 -12.28 -13.23 13.89
N THR A 205 -11.15 -12.61 13.55
CA THR A 205 -9.99 -13.31 12.91
C THR A 205 -8.80 -13.50 13.85
N GLY A 206 -8.96 -13.20 15.14
CA GLY A 206 -7.98 -13.47 16.19
C GLY A 206 -8.19 -14.83 16.87
N MET A 207 -8.11 -15.93 16.13
CA MET A 207 -7.79 -17.28 16.63
C MET A 207 -7.00 -18.06 15.57
#